data_AF-A0A6A6XKN0-F1
#
_entry.id   AF-A0A6A6XKN0-F1
#
_cell.length_a   1.000
_cell.length_b   1.000
_cell.length_c   1.000
_cell.angle_alpha   90.00
_cell.angle_beta   90.00
_cell.angle_gamma   90.00
#
_symmetry.space_group_name_H-M   'P 1'
#
loop_
_entity.id
_entity.type
_entity.pdbx_description
1 polymer ?
#
loop_
_entity_poly.entity_id
_entity_poly.type
_entity_poly.pdbx_seq_one_letter_code
_entity_poly.pdbx_strand_id
1 'polypeptide(L)'
;RERATPSTYLLKLEGAYDTLPNLRKTAGLMKISGKLRTAVDENNETSTFLTIDDRTKTALQHRPAFEHATFIHLAIAGKDLSPDSLYPMLGVDTTLPQFRPSSHEDRRAVPAQDQYPVWYFFYGTLGEPECLARLLNLDHTGLDLRAARVKSARLGTWAGKYRALVDGSEKEEVEGWAYQVRCEEHEEALRVYETHKYMVVRCGILMGGEEVPGLTFRF
;
A
#
# COMPACT_ATOMS: atom_id res chain seq x y z
N ARG A 1 -21.27 3.34 3.82
CA ARG A 1 -20.92 4.61 3.11
C ARG A 1 -19.42 4.56 2.90
N GLU A 2 -18.96 4.04 1.76
CA GLU A 2 -17.52 4.02 1.45
C GLU A 2 -16.99 5.46 1.50
N ARG A 3 -16.00 5.71 2.37
CA ARG A 3 -15.21 6.94 2.24
C ARG A 3 -14.50 6.83 0.90
N ALA A 4 -14.82 7.71 -0.05
CA ALA A 4 -14.00 7.89 -1.23
C ALA A 4 -12.60 8.26 -0.74
N THR A 5 -11.64 7.37 -0.90
CA THR A 5 -10.23 7.65 -0.65
C THR A 5 -9.81 8.75 -1.62
N PRO A 6 -9.16 9.84 -1.14
CA PRO A 6 -8.73 10.91 -2.02
C PRO A 6 -7.72 10.37 -3.04
N SER A 7 -8.02 10.52 -4.33
CA SER A 7 -7.13 10.11 -5.41
C SER A 7 -5.84 10.93 -5.37
N THR A 8 -4.72 10.22 -5.55
CA THR A 8 -3.38 10.80 -5.58
C THR A 8 -2.81 10.68 -6.99
N TYR A 9 -2.08 11.68 -7.45
CA TYR A 9 -1.46 11.73 -8.78
C TYR A 9 0.02 12.09 -8.69
N LEU A 10 0.82 11.62 -9.64
CA LEU A 10 2.16 12.13 -9.89
C LEU A 10 2.09 13.11 -11.08
N LEU A 11 2.55 14.32 -10.86
CA LEU A 11 2.81 15.29 -11.92
C LEU A 11 4.30 15.21 -12.29
N LYS A 12 4.61 14.90 -13.55
CA LYS A 12 5.98 15.02 -14.05
C LYS A 12 6.38 16.50 -14.09
N LEU A 13 7.52 16.84 -13.50
CA LEU A 13 8.07 18.19 -13.52
C LEU A 13 8.99 18.33 -14.74
N GLU A 14 8.59 19.17 -15.69
CA GLU A 14 9.33 19.40 -16.93
C GLU A 14 9.06 20.80 -17.51
N GLY A 15 9.95 21.26 -18.40
CA GLY A 15 9.81 22.54 -19.09
C GLY A 15 9.65 23.73 -18.13
N ALA A 16 8.55 24.49 -18.27
CA ALA A 16 8.30 25.72 -17.52
C ALA A 16 7.92 25.51 -16.03
N TYR A 17 7.86 24.26 -15.57
CA TYR A 17 7.54 23.88 -14.19
C TYR A 17 8.39 22.68 -13.72
N ASP A 18 9.62 22.62 -14.22
CA ASP A 18 10.67 21.63 -13.89
C ASP A 18 11.05 21.56 -12.39
N THR A 19 10.78 22.61 -11.63
CA THR A 19 11.05 22.68 -10.19
C THR A 19 9.82 23.12 -9.41
N LEU A 20 9.73 22.76 -8.13
CA LEU A 20 8.61 23.15 -7.26
C LEU A 20 8.39 24.69 -7.20
N PRO A 21 9.44 25.54 -7.13
CA PRO A 21 9.26 27.00 -7.22
C PRO A 21 8.68 27.45 -8.57
N ASN A 22 9.18 26.91 -9.69
CA ASN A 22 8.67 27.24 -11.02
C ASN A 22 7.23 26.77 -11.19
N LEU A 23 6.90 25.56 -10.72
CA LEU A 23 5.53 25.05 -10.68
C LEU A 23 4.60 25.99 -9.92
N ARG A 24 4.96 26.44 -8.71
CA ARG A 24 4.12 27.36 -7.93
C ARG A 24 3.89 28.70 -8.64
N LYS A 25 4.93 29.23 -9.28
CA LYS A 25 4.87 30.47 -10.05
C LYS A 25 3.96 30.31 -11.27
N THR A 26 4.19 29.29 -12.08
CA THR A 26 3.45 28.99 -13.32
C THR A 26 2.00 28.60 -13.02
N ALA A 27 1.77 27.85 -11.96
CA ALA A 27 0.45 27.50 -11.47
C ALA A 27 -0.24 28.65 -10.73
N GLY A 28 0.41 29.76 -10.39
CA GLY A 28 -0.19 30.81 -9.57
C GLY A 28 -0.84 30.30 -8.27
N LEU A 29 -0.34 29.19 -7.73
CA LEU A 29 -0.90 28.50 -6.57
C LEU A 29 0.18 28.43 -5.48
N MET A 30 0.06 29.30 -4.47
CA MET A 30 1.01 29.37 -3.35
C MET A 30 1.03 28.09 -2.49
N LYS A 31 -0.01 27.26 -2.55
CA LYS A 31 -0.21 26.09 -1.67
C LYS A 31 0.07 24.73 -2.33
N ILE A 32 0.76 24.67 -3.47
CA ILE A 32 1.17 23.36 -4.00
C ILE A 32 2.26 22.79 -3.09
N SER A 33 1.94 21.66 -2.46
CA SER A 33 2.84 20.87 -1.60
C SER A 33 2.66 19.39 -1.90
N GLY A 34 3.75 18.64 -1.83
CA GLY A 34 3.76 17.21 -2.13
C GLY A 34 5.14 16.60 -1.93
N LYS A 35 5.22 15.26 -1.89
CA LYS A 35 6.48 14.52 -1.87
C LYS A 35 7.07 14.52 -3.28
N LEU A 36 8.31 14.96 -3.41
CA LEU A 36 9.09 14.82 -4.64
C LEU A 36 9.58 13.38 -4.76
N ARG A 37 9.55 12.84 -5.97
CA ARG A 37 10.06 11.52 -6.32
C ARG A 37 10.92 11.65 -7.56
N THR A 38 12.04 10.95 -7.57
CA THR A 38 12.89 10.82 -8.76
C THR A 38 12.80 9.39 -9.26
N ALA A 39 12.70 9.22 -10.57
CA ALA A 39 12.80 7.94 -11.22
C ALA A 39 13.86 8.01 -12.32
N VAL A 40 14.59 6.92 -12.48
CA VAL A 40 15.56 6.75 -13.56
C VAL A 40 14.99 5.69 -14.51
N ASP A 41 14.97 5.99 -15.81
CA ASP A 41 14.49 5.06 -16.82
C ASP A 41 15.60 4.12 -17.33
N GLU A 42 15.24 3.26 -18.30
CA GLU A 42 16.18 2.30 -18.93
C GLU A 42 17.33 2.97 -19.68
N ASN A 43 17.18 4.25 -20.05
CA ASN A 43 18.20 5.06 -20.72
C ASN A 43 19.06 5.85 -19.73
N ASN A 44 18.87 5.64 -18.42
CA ASN A 44 19.53 6.36 -17.35
C ASN A 44 19.15 7.86 -17.28
N GLU A 45 17.98 8.23 -17.84
CA GLU A 45 17.44 9.59 -17.74
C GLU A 45 16.66 9.75 -16.44
N THR A 46 16.94 10.85 -15.71
CA THR A 46 16.26 11.14 -14.45
C THR A 46 15.04 12.02 -14.69
N SER A 47 13.86 11.52 -14.33
CA SER A 47 12.63 12.30 -14.26
C SER A 47 12.25 12.61 -12.83
N THR A 48 11.77 13.83 -12.59
CA THR A 48 11.27 14.26 -11.28
C THR A 48 9.75 14.36 -11.32
N PHE A 49 9.10 13.88 -10.26
CA PHE A 49 7.65 13.86 -10.11
C PHE A 49 7.26 14.49 -8.77
N LEU A 50 6.12 15.17 -8.76
CA LEU A 50 5.50 15.69 -7.54
C LEU A 50 4.19 14.93 -7.28
N THR A 51 4.03 14.45 -6.04
CA THR A 51 2.77 13.86 -5.59
C THR A 51 1.74 14.98 -5.32
N ILE A 52 0.56 14.92 -5.94
CA ILE A 52 -0.51 15.92 -5.81
C ILE A 52 -1.87 15.24 -5.57
N ASP A 53 -2.80 15.94 -4.93
CA ASP A 53 -4.17 15.48 -4.76
C ASP A 53 -5.04 15.77 -6.00
N ASP A 54 -6.21 15.15 -6.06
CA ASP A 54 -7.19 15.36 -7.15
C ASP A 54 -7.57 16.83 -7.33
N ARG A 55 -7.73 17.59 -6.24
CA ARG A 55 -8.06 19.02 -6.28
C ARG A 55 -6.98 19.83 -6.99
N THR A 56 -5.72 19.60 -6.65
CA THR A 56 -4.57 20.26 -7.27
C THR A 56 -4.47 19.86 -8.74
N LYS A 57 -4.64 18.57 -9.06
CA LYS A 57 -4.63 18.08 -10.43
C LYS A 57 -5.71 18.76 -11.28
N THR A 58 -6.97 18.80 -10.84
CA THR A 58 -8.04 19.51 -11.55
C THR A 58 -7.74 21.00 -11.72
N ALA A 59 -7.21 21.66 -10.69
CA ALA A 59 -6.87 23.09 -10.76
C ALA A 59 -5.73 23.40 -11.75
N LEU A 60 -4.80 22.47 -11.95
CA LEU A 60 -3.72 22.59 -12.92
C LEU A 60 -4.21 22.31 -14.35
N GLN A 61 -5.02 21.27 -14.54
CA GLN A 61 -5.49 20.81 -15.85
C GLN A 61 -6.23 21.88 -16.66
N HIS A 62 -6.91 22.82 -16.01
CA HIS A 62 -7.63 23.89 -16.68
C HIS A 62 -6.75 25.08 -17.09
N ARG A 63 -5.43 25.01 -16.90
CA ARG A 63 -4.50 26.11 -17.21
C ARG A 63 -3.73 25.83 -18.51
N PRO A 64 -3.55 26.83 -19.39
CA PRO A 64 -2.84 26.65 -20.66
C PRO A 64 -1.42 26.08 -20.51
N ALA A 65 -0.69 26.49 -19.46
CA ALA A 65 0.66 26.00 -19.20
C ALA A 65 0.74 24.49 -18.88
N PHE A 66 -0.39 23.84 -18.57
CA PHE A 66 -0.47 22.43 -18.21
C PHE A 66 -1.32 21.61 -19.19
N GLU A 67 -1.64 22.16 -20.37
CA GLU A 67 -2.42 21.47 -21.41
C GLU A 67 -1.81 20.12 -21.80
N HIS A 68 -0.47 20.04 -21.82
CA HIS A 68 0.30 18.84 -22.14
C HIS A 68 0.99 18.22 -20.91
N ALA A 69 0.56 18.57 -19.69
CA ALA A 69 1.18 18.06 -18.49
C ALA A 69 0.91 16.56 -18.29
N THR A 70 1.95 15.82 -17.90
CA THR A 70 1.84 14.39 -17.63
C THR A 70 1.35 14.14 -16.19
N PHE A 71 0.11 13.67 -16.06
CA PHE A 71 -0.48 13.24 -14.79
C PHE A 71 -0.64 11.72 -14.75
N ILE A 72 -0.02 11.07 -13.77
CA ILE A 72 -0.10 9.62 -13.56
C ILE A 72 -0.93 9.36 -12.31
N HIS A 73 -2.01 8.60 -12.43
CA HIS A 73 -2.80 8.22 -11.25
C HIS A 73 -2.01 7.24 -10.38
N LEU A 74 -1.78 7.62 -9.13
CA LEU A 74 -1.04 6.82 -8.16
C LEU A 74 -2.02 6.02 -7.31
N ALA A 75 -2.35 4.83 -7.81
CA ALA A 75 -3.20 3.89 -7.11
C ALA A 75 -2.39 3.14 -6.05
N ILE A 76 -2.60 3.43 -4.77
CA ILE A 76 -1.87 2.81 -3.64
C ILE A 76 -2.87 2.13 -2.71
N ALA A 77 -2.56 0.91 -2.27
CA ALA A 77 -3.34 0.22 -1.25
C ALA A 77 -3.38 1.05 0.06
N GLY A 78 -4.58 1.25 0.61
CA GLY A 78 -4.75 2.01 1.85
C GLY A 78 -4.10 1.30 3.05
N LYS A 79 -3.56 2.04 4.02
CA LYS A 79 -3.09 1.50 5.30
C LYS A 79 -3.48 2.48 6.40
N ASP A 80 -4.45 2.10 7.22
CA ASP A 80 -5.03 2.93 8.28
C ASP A 80 -5.22 2.10 9.55
N LEU A 81 -4.08 1.62 10.08
CA LEU A 81 -4.04 0.76 11.27
C LEU A 81 -4.29 1.62 12.51
N SER A 82 -5.37 1.30 13.22
CA SER A 82 -5.71 1.97 14.48
C SER A 82 -4.62 1.71 15.53
N PRO A 83 -4.14 2.74 16.25
CA PRO A 83 -3.23 2.56 17.38
C PRO A 83 -3.94 2.03 18.62
N ASP A 84 -5.26 2.21 18.69
CA ASP A 84 -6.08 1.93 19.89
C ASP A 84 -6.99 0.70 19.71
N SER A 85 -6.94 0.02 18.56
CA SER A 85 -7.75 -1.18 18.31
C SER A 85 -7.14 -2.04 17.21
N LEU A 86 -7.62 -3.28 17.10
CA LEU A 86 -7.19 -4.22 16.04
C LEU A 86 -7.63 -3.77 14.63
N TYR A 87 -8.44 -2.71 14.48
CA TYR A 87 -8.90 -2.24 13.19
C TYR A 87 -7.74 -1.79 12.27
N PRO A 88 -7.78 -2.11 10.97
CA PRO A 88 -8.55 -3.19 10.35
C PRO A 88 -7.86 -4.55 10.55
N MET A 89 -8.64 -5.61 10.76
CA MET A 89 -8.14 -6.98 10.91
C MET A 89 -8.92 -7.93 10.00
N LEU A 90 -8.21 -8.85 9.35
CA LEU A 90 -8.78 -9.85 8.46
C LEU A 90 -9.76 -10.76 9.20
N GLY A 91 -10.96 -10.92 8.64
CA GLY A 91 -11.99 -11.80 9.18
C GLY A 91 -12.64 -11.35 10.49
N VAL A 92 -12.30 -10.16 11.01
CA VAL A 92 -12.81 -9.64 12.28
C VAL A 92 -13.47 -8.27 12.09
N ASP A 93 -14.76 -8.19 12.38
CA ASP A 93 -15.44 -6.90 12.50
C ASP A 93 -15.10 -6.22 13.83
N THR A 94 -13.97 -5.54 13.83
CA THR A 94 -13.44 -4.79 14.98
C THR A 94 -14.31 -3.59 15.41
N THR A 95 -15.40 -3.30 14.70
CA THR A 95 -16.38 -2.28 15.13
C THR A 95 -17.35 -2.81 16.19
N LEU A 96 -17.44 -4.13 16.36
CA LEU A 96 -18.36 -4.73 17.32
C LEU A 96 -17.85 -4.58 18.78
N PRO A 97 -18.75 -4.36 19.76
CA PRO A 97 -18.36 -4.06 21.14
C PRO A 97 -17.44 -5.08 21.81
N GLN A 98 -17.56 -6.36 21.46
CA GLN A 98 -16.76 -7.45 22.02
C GLN A 98 -15.28 -7.40 21.61
N PHE A 99 -14.94 -6.67 20.54
CA PHE A 99 -13.55 -6.49 20.08
C PHE A 99 -12.96 -5.15 20.52
N ARG A 100 -13.66 -4.39 21.36
CA ARG A 100 -13.13 -3.19 21.99
C ARG A 100 -12.11 -3.59 23.07
N PRO A 101 -10.92 -2.96 23.13
CA PRO A 101 -9.95 -3.24 24.18
C PRO A 101 -10.57 -3.01 25.56
N SER A 102 -10.47 -4.01 26.43
CA SER A 102 -11.01 -4.00 27.79
C SER A 102 -10.04 -3.40 28.81
N SER A 103 -8.75 -3.32 28.51
CA SER A 103 -7.71 -2.75 29.37
C SER A 103 -6.70 -1.88 28.59
N HIS A 104 -5.88 -1.09 29.31
CA HIS A 104 -4.81 -0.29 28.70
C HIS A 104 -3.64 -1.14 28.15
N GLU A 105 -3.43 -2.34 28.70
CA GLU A 105 -2.37 -3.26 28.25
C GLU A 105 -2.79 -4.00 26.96
N ASP A 106 -4.09 -4.24 26.77
CA ASP A 106 -4.69 -4.79 25.55
C ASP A 106 -4.77 -3.78 24.38
N ARG A 107 -4.41 -2.51 24.60
CA ARG A 107 -4.56 -1.46 23.58
C ARG A 107 -3.55 -1.52 22.45
N ARG A 108 -2.39 -2.15 22.63
CA ARG A 108 -1.34 -2.15 21.59
C ARG A 108 -1.66 -3.18 20.51
N ALA A 109 -2.46 -2.77 19.55
CA ALA A 109 -2.70 -3.53 18.34
C ALA A 109 -1.41 -3.60 17.50
N VAL A 110 -0.85 -4.80 17.37
CA VAL A 110 0.33 -5.07 16.55
C VAL A 110 -0.06 -5.78 15.24
N PRO A 111 0.62 -5.50 14.13
CA PRO A 111 1.66 -4.47 13.95
C PRO A 111 1.11 -3.04 14.04
N ALA A 112 1.94 -2.07 14.47
CA ALA A 112 1.58 -0.65 14.43
C ALA A 112 1.69 -0.07 13.01
N GLN A 113 1.11 1.11 12.79
CA GLN A 113 1.06 1.79 11.50
C GLN A 113 2.44 1.95 10.85
N ASP A 114 3.48 2.20 11.63
CA ASP A 114 4.85 2.51 11.16
C ASP A 114 5.88 1.54 11.77
N GLN A 115 5.43 0.34 12.15
CA GLN A 115 6.28 -0.70 12.71
C GLN A 115 7.08 -1.44 11.63
N TYR A 116 8.40 -1.42 11.76
CA TYR A 116 9.31 -2.26 10.98
C TYR A 116 10.39 -2.88 11.88
N PRO A 117 10.85 -4.11 11.61
CA PRO A 117 10.36 -5.00 10.56
C PRO A 117 8.96 -5.57 10.85
N VAL A 118 8.22 -5.92 9.80
CA VAL A 118 6.86 -6.46 9.89
C VAL A 118 6.65 -7.62 8.91
N TRP A 119 5.94 -8.66 9.34
CA TRP A 119 5.59 -9.78 8.48
C TRP A 119 4.43 -9.43 7.57
N TYR A 120 4.58 -9.73 6.29
CA TYR A 120 3.52 -9.63 5.28
C TYR A 120 3.18 -11.02 4.74
N PHE A 121 1.89 -11.34 4.63
CA PHE A 121 1.39 -12.54 3.97
C PHE A 121 0.94 -12.24 2.53
N PHE A 122 1.33 -13.12 1.60
CA PHE A 122 1.03 -13.07 0.18
C PHE A 122 0.43 -14.40 -0.31
N TYR A 123 -0.58 -14.31 -1.18
CA TYR A 123 -1.31 -15.47 -1.74
C TYR A 123 -1.30 -15.51 -3.27
N GLY A 124 -0.56 -14.58 -3.91
CA GLY A 124 -0.44 -14.42 -5.35
C GLY A 124 1.01 -14.28 -5.80
N THR A 125 1.24 -13.49 -6.84
CA THR A 125 2.56 -13.30 -7.48
C THR A 125 3.62 -12.73 -6.54
N LEU A 126 3.25 -12.00 -5.49
CA LEU A 126 4.20 -11.54 -4.46
C LEU A 126 4.81 -12.68 -3.62
N GLY A 127 4.24 -13.89 -3.70
CA GLY A 127 4.86 -15.10 -3.14
C GLY A 127 5.96 -15.70 -4.01
N GLU A 128 6.21 -15.18 -5.20
CA GLU A 128 7.29 -15.62 -6.10
C GLU A 128 8.56 -14.80 -5.81
N PRO A 129 9.71 -15.44 -5.49
CA PRO A 129 10.95 -14.74 -5.13
C PRO A 129 11.40 -13.73 -6.18
N GLU A 130 11.34 -14.06 -7.46
CA GLU A 130 11.78 -13.18 -8.56
C GLU A 130 10.88 -11.95 -8.69
N CYS A 131 9.57 -12.13 -8.50
CA CYS A 131 8.61 -11.03 -8.56
C CYS A 131 8.84 -10.06 -7.40
N LEU A 132 8.97 -10.59 -6.17
CA LEU A 132 9.20 -9.80 -4.97
C LEU A 132 10.58 -9.11 -5.00
N ALA A 133 11.64 -9.82 -5.40
CA ALA A 133 12.99 -9.28 -5.55
C ALA A 133 13.02 -8.08 -6.50
N ARG A 134 12.43 -8.24 -7.68
CA ARG A 134 12.35 -7.18 -8.69
C ARG A 134 11.57 -5.97 -8.19
N LEU A 135 10.46 -6.21 -7.48
CA LEU A 135 9.64 -5.12 -6.94
C LEU A 135 10.37 -4.34 -5.84
N LEU A 136 11.10 -5.03 -4.97
CA LEU A 136 11.82 -4.42 -3.84
C LEU A 136 13.25 -3.99 -4.20
N ASN A 137 13.68 -4.21 -5.46
CA ASN A 137 15.06 -4.00 -5.91
C ASN A 137 16.10 -4.74 -5.04
N LEU A 138 15.81 -6.00 -4.73
CA LEU A 138 16.64 -6.90 -3.93
C LEU A 138 17.19 -8.05 -4.79
N ASP A 139 18.20 -8.74 -4.26
CA ASP A 139 18.65 -10.01 -4.83
C ASP A 139 17.68 -11.15 -4.44
N HIS A 140 17.15 -11.83 -5.46
CA HIS A 140 16.25 -12.98 -5.33
C HIS A 140 16.87 -14.19 -4.61
N THR A 141 18.19 -14.37 -4.67
CA THR A 141 18.85 -15.58 -4.13
C THR A 141 18.88 -15.63 -2.59
N GLY A 142 18.73 -14.47 -1.93
CA GLY A 142 18.76 -14.32 -0.47
C GLY A 142 17.41 -14.02 0.18
N LEU A 143 16.31 -14.10 -0.57
CA LEU A 143 14.97 -13.77 -0.09
C LEU A 143 14.41 -14.88 0.80
N ASP A 144 14.23 -14.58 2.10
CA ASP A 144 13.60 -15.47 3.09
C ASP A 144 12.06 -15.40 2.97
N LEU A 145 11.52 -16.05 1.93
CA LEU A 145 10.09 -16.30 1.76
C LEU A 145 9.71 -17.62 2.46
N ARG A 146 8.83 -17.53 3.44
CA ARG A 146 8.42 -18.68 4.26
C ARG A 146 7.02 -19.13 3.90
N ALA A 147 6.82 -20.44 3.74
CA ALA A 147 5.49 -21.00 3.59
C ALA A 147 4.63 -20.64 4.82
N ALA A 148 3.43 -20.13 4.57
CA ALA A 148 2.57 -19.56 5.60
C ALA A 148 1.08 -19.82 5.31
N ARG A 149 0.25 -19.64 6.35
CA ARG A 149 -1.21 -19.63 6.23
C ARG A 149 -1.83 -18.47 7.00
N VAL A 150 -3.00 -18.01 6.58
CA VAL A 150 -3.82 -17.08 7.35
C VAL A 150 -5.22 -17.65 7.56
N LYS A 151 -5.78 -17.43 8.74
CA LYS A 151 -7.14 -17.86 9.12
C LYS A 151 -8.18 -16.77 8.83
N SER A 152 -9.46 -17.14 8.91
CA SER A 152 -10.60 -16.25 8.72
C SER A 152 -10.57 -15.51 7.39
N ALA A 153 -10.05 -16.19 6.38
CA ALA A 153 -9.77 -15.63 5.07
C ALA A 153 -10.20 -16.62 3.99
N ARG A 154 -10.66 -16.09 2.86
CA ARG A 154 -10.97 -16.89 1.68
C ARG A 154 -10.51 -16.19 0.43
N LEU A 155 -10.25 -16.97 -0.60
CA LEU A 155 -9.91 -16.45 -1.91
C LEU A 155 -11.17 -16.32 -2.76
N GLY A 156 -11.45 -15.09 -3.17
CA GLY A 156 -12.41 -14.77 -4.21
C GLY A 156 -11.76 -14.57 -5.57
N THR A 157 -12.60 -14.38 -6.58
CA THR A 157 -12.19 -13.97 -7.93
C THR A 157 -12.74 -12.57 -8.21
N TRP A 158 -11.85 -11.64 -8.51
CA TRP A 158 -12.17 -10.29 -8.97
C TRP A 158 -12.00 -10.17 -10.50
N ALA A 159 -12.92 -9.46 -11.15
CA ALA A 159 -12.98 -9.25 -12.60
C ALA A 159 -12.82 -10.54 -13.44
N GLY A 160 -13.26 -11.68 -12.90
CA GLY A 160 -13.25 -12.99 -13.56
C GLY A 160 -11.87 -13.66 -13.73
N LYS A 161 -10.77 -13.02 -13.27
CA LYS A 161 -9.41 -13.57 -13.48
C LYS A 161 -8.41 -13.31 -12.35
N TYR A 162 -8.66 -12.36 -11.45
CA TYR A 162 -7.70 -12.00 -10.40
C TYR A 162 -8.10 -12.63 -9.08
N ARG A 163 -7.15 -13.26 -8.38
CA ARG A 163 -7.37 -13.75 -7.02
C ARG A 163 -7.44 -12.55 -6.09
N ALA A 164 -8.41 -12.54 -5.19
CA ALA A 164 -8.59 -11.50 -4.18
C ALA A 164 -8.80 -12.15 -2.81
N LEU A 165 -7.99 -11.77 -1.83
CA LEU A 165 -8.21 -12.20 -0.45
C LEU A 165 -9.31 -11.36 0.17
N VAL A 166 -10.35 -12.03 0.66
CA VAL A 166 -11.49 -11.41 1.33
C VAL A 166 -11.73 -12.07 2.67
N ASP A 167 -12.54 -11.44 3.51
CA ASP A 167 -12.93 -12.01 4.79
C ASP A 167 -13.63 -13.36 4.59
N GLY A 168 -13.17 -14.35 5.36
CA GLY A 168 -13.72 -15.70 5.43
C GLY A 168 -14.25 -16.02 6.82
N SER A 169 -14.87 -17.19 6.97
CA SER A 169 -15.27 -17.74 8.26
C SER A 169 -14.07 -18.27 9.04
N GLU A 170 -14.22 -18.43 10.36
CA GLU A 170 -13.14 -18.91 11.25
C GLU A 170 -12.50 -20.25 10.84
N LYS A 171 -13.19 -21.05 10.03
CA LYS A 171 -12.72 -22.36 9.56
C LYS A 171 -11.99 -22.29 8.21
N GLU A 172 -12.07 -21.15 7.53
CA GLU A 172 -11.43 -20.96 6.23
C GLU A 172 -10.00 -20.44 6.45
N GLU A 173 -9.07 -21.07 5.73
CA GLU A 173 -7.67 -20.72 5.73
C GLU A 173 -7.17 -20.56 4.30
N VAL A 174 -6.20 -19.68 4.10
CA VAL A 174 -5.54 -19.47 2.81
C VAL A 174 -4.06 -19.74 2.97
N GLU A 175 -3.53 -20.63 2.13
CA GLU A 175 -2.10 -20.91 2.02
C GLU A 175 -1.40 -19.87 1.13
N GLY A 176 -0.15 -19.61 1.46
CA GLY A 176 0.67 -18.66 0.73
C GLY A 176 2.08 -18.58 1.30
N TRP A 177 2.65 -17.38 1.22
CA TRP A 177 4.02 -17.09 1.61
C TRP A 177 4.06 -15.87 2.50
N ALA A 178 5.06 -15.79 3.36
CA ALA A 178 5.30 -14.66 4.20
C ALA A 178 6.72 -14.16 4.07
N TYR A 179 6.86 -12.83 4.09
CA TYR A 179 8.14 -12.14 4.00
C TYR A 179 8.22 -11.05 5.06
N GLN A 180 9.40 -10.86 5.65
CA GLN A 180 9.63 -9.84 6.66
C GLN A 180 10.08 -8.54 5.99
N VAL A 181 9.13 -7.62 5.79
CA VAL A 181 9.37 -6.28 5.24
C VAL A 181 10.18 -5.47 6.25
N ARG A 182 11.29 -4.87 5.79
CA ARG A 182 12.32 -4.27 6.65
C ARG A 182 12.18 -2.76 6.84
N CYS A 183 11.55 -2.06 5.90
CA CYS A 183 11.45 -0.61 5.91
C CYS A 183 10.18 -0.12 5.19
N GLU A 184 9.88 1.16 5.36
CA GLU A 184 8.73 1.84 4.77
C GLU A 184 8.78 1.82 3.24
N GLU A 185 9.96 1.98 2.63
CA GLU A 185 10.11 2.03 1.16
C GLU A 185 9.70 0.71 0.51
N HIS A 186 10.05 -0.42 1.12
CA HIS A 186 9.62 -1.74 0.65
C HIS A 186 8.10 -1.91 0.79
N GLU A 187 7.51 -1.46 1.90
CA GLU A 187 6.07 -1.51 2.08
C GLU A 187 5.33 -0.62 1.08
N GLU A 188 5.84 0.58 0.81
CA GLU A 188 5.31 1.49 -0.19
C GLU A 188 5.30 0.86 -1.59
N ALA A 189 6.39 0.18 -1.98
CA ALA A 189 6.46 -0.56 -3.24
C ALA A 189 5.39 -1.67 -3.32
N LEU A 190 5.20 -2.45 -2.25
CA LEU A 190 4.14 -3.46 -2.16
C LEU A 190 2.74 -2.85 -2.31
N ARG A 191 2.48 -1.73 -1.62
CA ARG A 191 1.19 -1.04 -1.67
C ARG A 191 0.89 -0.44 -3.05
N VAL A 192 1.91 0.04 -3.77
CA VAL A 192 1.77 0.49 -5.16
C VAL A 192 1.45 -0.69 -6.07
N TYR A 193 2.12 -1.84 -5.90
CA TYR A 193 1.89 -3.04 -6.70
C TYR A 193 0.44 -3.55 -6.57
N GLU A 194 -0.07 -3.62 -5.35
CA GLU A 194 -1.44 -4.10 -5.08
C GLU A 194 -2.52 -3.10 -5.48
N THR A 195 -2.19 -1.81 -5.47
CA THR A 195 -3.07 -0.69 -5.86
C THR A 195 -4.20 -0.36 -4.87
N HIS A 196 -4.90 0.74 -5.14
CA HIS A 196 -6.06 1.22 -4.35
C HIS A 196 -7.24 0.22 -4.25
N LYS A 197 -7.18 -0.90 -4.98
CA LYS A 197 -8.17 -1.98 -4.88
C LYS A 197 -8.06 -2.79 -3.60
N TYR A 198 -6.93 -2.71 -2.91
CA TYR A 198 -6.70 -3.42 -1.67
C TYR A 198 -6.44 -2.46 -0.51
N MET A 199 -6.59 -2.99 0.69
CA MET A 199 -6.24 -2.35 1.94
C MET A 199 -5.31 -3.27 2.73
N VAL A 200 -4.30 -2.67 3.33
CA VAL A 200 -3.44 -3.32 4.31
C VAL A 200 -4.24 -3.52 5.60
N VAL A 201 -4.34 -4.77 6.04
CA VAL A 201 -5.03 -5.15 7.28
C VAL A 201 -4.16 -6.05 8.14
N ARG A 202 -4.41 -6.06 9.45
CA ARG A 202 -3.78 -7.00 10.39
C ARG A 202 -4.28 -8.41 10.16
N CYS A 203 -3.43 -9.40 10.36
CA CYS A 203 -3.79 -10.81 10.36
C CYS A 203 -2.86 -11.62 11.28
N GLY A 204 -3.32 -12.81 11.67
CA GLY A 204 -2.47 -13.85 12.24
C GLY A 204 -1.89 -14.71 11.13
N ILE A 205 -0.56 -14.78 11.05
CA ILE A 205 0.17 -15.56 10.05
C ILE A 205 0.73 -16.80 10.74
N LEU A 206 0.28 -17.98 10.33
CA LEU A 206 0.78 -19.26 10.79
C LEU A 206 2.00 -19.68 9.96
N MET A 207 3.16 -19.79 10.59
CA MET A 207 4.42 -20.24 9.98
C MET A 207 5.17 -21.16 10.94
N GLY A 208 5.63 -22.31 10.46
CA GLY A 208 6.42 -23.23 11.29
C GLY A 208 5.70 -23.73 12.55
N GLY A 209 4.37 -23.70 12.57
CA GLY A 209 3.55 -24.08 13.73
C GLY A 209 3.28 -22.95 14.73
N GLU A 210 3.85 -21.76 14.52
CA GLU A 210 3.63 -20.58 15.35
C GLU A 210 2.78 -19.53 14.62
N GLU A 211 1.86 -18.90 15.34
CA GLU A 211 1.06 -17.78 14.83
C GLU A 211 1.73 -16.46 15.21
N VAL A 212 2.08 -15.66 14.22
CA VAL A 212 2.71 -14.35 14.40
C VAL A 212 1.81 -13.22 13.89
N PRO A 213 1.80 -12.05 14.54
CA PRO A 213 1.07 -10.89 14.04
C PRO A 213 1.74 -10.36 12.76
N GLY A 214 0.93 -10.09 11.75
CA GLY A 214 1.41 -9.56 10.48
C GLY A 214 0.35 -8.76 9.76
N LEU A 215 0.67 -8.45 8.50
CA LEU A 215 -0.16 -7.67 7.60
C LEU A 215 -0.45 -8.45 6.32
N THR A 216 -1.54 -8.13 5.65
CA THR A 216 -1.83 -8.63 4.31
C THR A 216 -2.67 -7.62 3.52
N PHE A 217 -2.84 -7.89 2.23
CA PHE A 217 -3.65 -7.10 1.31
C PHE A 217 -5.03 -7.75 1.14
N ARG A 218 -6.04 -7.14 1.78
CA ARG A 218 -7.44 -7.53 1.67
C ARG A 218 -8.15 -6.66 0.63
N PHE A 219 -8.96 -7.28 -0.22
CA PHE A 219 -9.80 -6.58 -1.20
C PHE A 219 -11.03 -5.95 -0.53
#